data_AF-A0AA42X3X2-F1
#
_entry.id   AF-A0AA42X3X2-F1
#
_cell.length_a   1.000
_cell.length_b   1.000
_cell.length_c   1.000
_cell.angle_alpha   90.00
_cell.angle_beta   90.00
_cell.angle_gamma   90.00
#
_symmetry.space_group_name_H-M   'P 1'
#
loop_
_entity.id
_entity.type
_entity.pdbx_description
1 polymer ?
#
loop_
_entity_poly.entity_id
_entity_poly.type
_entity_poly.pdbx_seq_one_letter_code
_entity_poly.pdbx_strand_id
1 'polypeptide(L)'
;MRIQFNPNTMQSLPGRGTVYPTMRLTDTWGSLDVTDGALMQSDWKAVFVQAPATAHPPLQGPGWSLSLKPGWLLVPGTRNGDYVLKATP
;
A
#
# COMPACT_ATOMS: atom_id res chain seq x y z
N MET A 1 7.51 4.95 -9.59
CA MET A 1 7.49 3.69 -8.83
C MET A 1 8.87 3.05 -8.72
N ARG A 2 9.33 2.75 -7.50
CA ARG A 2 10.50 1.90 -7.19
C ARG A 2 10.10 0.92 -6.08
N ILE A 3 10.50 -0.35 -6.20
CA ILE A 3 10.13 -1.40 -5.24
C ILE A 3 11.37 -2.20 -4.84
N GLN A 4 11.48 -2.49 -3.55
CA GLN A 4 12.42 -3.44 -2.97
C GLN A 4 11.62 -4.51 -2.22
N PHE A 5 11.94 -5.79 -2.42
CA PHE A 5 11.27 -6.92 -1.79
C PHE A 5 12.18 -8.14 -1.78
N ASN A 6 11.82 -9.17 -1.01
CA ASN A 6 12.49 -10.47 -1.06
C ASN A 6 11.81 -11.36 -2.13
N PRO A 7 12.50 -11.73 -3.22
CA PRO A 7 11.88 -12.53 -4.28
C PRO A 7 11.58 -13.98 -3.86
N ASN A 8 12.23 -14.49 -2.80
CA ASN A 8 12.09 -15.88 -2.37
C ASN A 8 10.87 -16.12 -1.47
N THR A 9 10.15 -15.07 -1.07
CA THR A 9 9.02 -15.16 -0.14
C THR A 9 7.69 -14.74 -0.78
N MET A 10 7.68 -14.41 -2.07
CA MET A 10 6.48 -14.00 -2.78
C MET A 10 5.51 -15.17 -2.95
N GLN A 11 4.21 -14.88 -2.82
CA GLN A 11 3.16 -15.86 -3.07
C GLN A 11 2.19 -15.33 -4.13
N SER A 12 2.13 -16.00 -5.29
CA SER A 12 1.18 -15.63 -6.34
C SER A 12 -0.24 -16.07 -5.97
N LEU A 13 -1.22 -15.19 -6.18
CA LEU A 13 -2.65 -15.44 -6.05
C LEU A 13 -3.30 -15.31 -7.44
N PRO A 14 -3.57 -16.43 -8.13
CA PRO A 14 -4.12 -16.42 -9.49
C PRO A 14 -5.37 -15.54 -9.60
N GLY A 15 -5.37 -14.63 -10.59
CA GLY A 15 -6.48 -13.70 -10.84
C GLY A 15 -6.62 -12.54 -9.84
N ARG A 16 -5.74 -12.43 -8.83
CA ARG A 16 -5.78 -11.35 -7.81
C ARG A 16 -4.50 -10.53 -7.77
N GLY A 17 -3.34 -11.16 -7.93
CA GLY A 17 -2.04 -10.49 -7.84
C GLY A 17 -0.99 -11.36 -7.14
N THR A 18 -0.01 -10.71 -6.51
CA THR A 18 1.04 -11.38 -5.75
C THR A 18 1.15 -10.77 -4.36
N VAL A 19 1.22 -11.62 -3.34
CA VAL A 19 1.45 -11.23 -1.95
C VAL A 19 2.95 -11.10 -1.73
N TYR A 20 3.35 -9.96 -1.18
CA TYR A 20 4.70 -9.60 -0.78
C TYR A 20 4.75 -9.50 0.75
N PRO A 21 5.33 -10.48 1.47
CA PRO A 21 5.43 -10.42 2.93
C PRO A 21 6.20 -9.20 3.43
N THR A 22 7.30 -8.87 2.76
CA THR A 22 8.09 -7.67 3.02
C THR A 22 8.28 -6.89 1.73
N MET A 23 8.06 -5.57 1.81
CA MET A 23 8.19 -4.69 0.65
C MET A 23 8.45 -3.25 1.08
N ARG A 24 9.33 -2.56 0.37
CA ARG A 24 9.44 -1.10 0.40
C ARG A 24 9.08 -0.56 -0.98
N LEU A 25 8.02 0.24 -1.05
CA LEU A 25 7.53 0.90 -2.25
C LEU A 25 7.71 2.40 -2.11
N THR A 26 8.24 3.04 -3.14
CA THR A 26 8.33 4.51 -3.22
C THR A 26 7.78 4.99 -4.55
N ASP A 27 6.97 6.04 -4.49
CA ASP A 27 6.42 6.67 -5.68
C ASP A 27 6.25 8.20 -5.53
N THR A 28 5.55 8.80 -6.50
CA THR A 28 5.18 10.22 -6.51
C THR A 28 4.38 10.62 -5.26
N TRP A 29 3.56 9.73 -4.72
CA TRP A 29 2.74 9.97 -3.52
C TRP A 29 3.48 9.84 -2.19
N GLY A 30 4.65 9.19 -2.15
CA GLY A 30 5.38 8.95 -0.91
C GLY A 30 6.04 7.58 -0.85
N SER A 31 6.07 6.97 0.33
CA SER A 31 6.61 5.62 0.55
C SER A 31 5.72 4.76 1.43
N LEU A 32 5.66 3.47 1.10
CA LEU A 32 4.99 2.43 1.88
C LEU A 32 6.05 1.40 2.29
N ASP A 33 6.18 1.19 3.59
CA ASP A 33 7.00 0.16 4.21
C ASP A 33 6.08 -0.96 4.71
N VAL A 34 6.35 -2.20 4.29
CA VAL A 34 5.54 -3.38 4.60
C VAL A 34 6.43 -4.44 5.25
N THR A 35 5.98 -4.93 6.39
CA THR A 35 6.62 -6.00 7.16
C THR A 35 5.71 -7.20 7.41
N ASP A 36 4.40 -7.08 7.17
CA ASP A 36 3.43 -8.16 7.36
C ASP A 36 2.41 -8.23 6.21
N GLY A 37 2.92 -8.28 4.98
CA GLY A 37 2.11 -8.58 3.80
C GLY A 37 1.47 -7.36 3.12
N ALA A 38 1.62 -7.33 1.80
CA ALA A 38 0.86 -6.47 0.89
C ALA A 38 0.50 -7.24 -0.38
N LEU A 39 -0.65 -6.94 -0.97
CA LEU A 39 -1.08 -7.52 -2.25
C LEU A 39 -0.82 -6.53 -3.37
N MET A 40 0.12 -6.85 -4.26
CA MET A 40 0.32 -6.12 -5.51
C MET A 40 -0.61 -6.69 -6.57
N GLN A 41 -1.41 -5.85 -7.20
CA GLN A 41 -2.24 -6.25 -8.34
C GLN A 41 -1.37 -6.72 -9.51
N SER A 42 -1.85 -7.68 -10.32
CA SER A 42 -1.06 -8.26 -11.42
C SER A 42 -0.59 -7.26 -12.47
N ASP A 43 -1.26 -6.12 -12.61
CA ASP A 43 -0.89 -5.03 -13.52
C ASP A 43 0.04 -3.98 -12.88
N TRP A 44 0.44 -4.19 -11.62
CA TRP A 44 1.32 -3.34 -10.83
C TRP A 44 0.80 -1.90 -10.63
N LYS A 45 -0.50 -1.65 -10.84
CA LYS A 45 -1.09 -0.31 -10.69
C LYS A 45 -1.59 -0.02 -9.29
N ALA A 46 -1.84 -1.05 -8.49
CA ALA A 46 -2.32 -0.91 -7.13
C ALA A 46 -1.63 -1.86 -6.17
N VAL A 47 -1.41 -1.37 -4.96
CA VAL A 47 -0.99 -2.16 -3.80
C VAL A 47 -2.06 -2.03 -2.73
N PHE A 48 -2.47 -3.17 -2.19
CA PHE A 48 -3.44 -3.25 -1.11
C PHE A 48 -2.73 -3.69 0.18
N VAL A 49 -3.03 -2.97 1.26
CA VAL A 49 -2.67 -3.30 2.63
C VAL A 49 -3.94 -3.27 3.48
N GLN A 50 -3.86 -3.74 4.72
CA GLN A 50 -4.99 -3.61 5.65
C GLN A 50 -5.32 -2.14 5.86
N ALA A 51 -6.61 -1.80 5.92
CA ALA A 51 -7.04 -0.44 6.22
C ALA A 51 -6.49 0.02 7.59
N PRO A 52 -6.02 1.27 7.72
CA PRO A 52 -5.57 1.78 9.01
C PRO A 52 -6.73 1.93 9.98
N ALA A 53 -6.42 1.91 11.28
CA ALA A 53 -7.42 2.17 12.32
C ALA A 53 -7.95 3.62 12.27
N THR A 54 -7.13 4.57 11.81
CA THR A 54 -7.47 5.98 11.65
C THR A 54 -6.98 6.50 10.30
N ALA A 55 -7.72 7.45 9.72
CA ALA A 55 -7.32 8.11 8.48
C ALA A 55 -6.40 9.32 8.70
N HIS A 56 -5.85 9.46 9.91
CA HIS A 56 -5.00 10.59 10.29
C HIS A 56 -3.55 10.12 10.51
N PRO A 57 -2.54 10.95 10.23
CA PRO A 57 -1.16 10.63 10.53
C PRO A 57 -0.95 10.33 12.03
N PRO A 58 -0.07 9.37 12.38
CA PRO A 58 0.71 8.52 11.48
C PRO A 58 -0.17 7.46 10.78
N LEU A 59 -0.03 7.35 9.45
CA LEU A 59 -0.77 6.36 8.66
C LEU A 59 -0.05 5.02 8.75
N GLN A 60 -0.58 4.12 9.57
CA GLN A 60 -0.01 2.81 9.81
C GLN A 60 -1.09 1.80 10.16
N GLY A 61 -0.76 0.52 9.97
CA GLY A 61 -1.59 -0.61 10.37
C GLY A 61 -0.71 -1.81 10.71
N PRO A 62 -1.32 -2.98 10.96
CA PRO A 62 -0.56 -4.20 11.22
C PRO A 62 0.43 -4.47 10.10
N GLY A 63 1.72 -4.36 10.44
CA GLY A 63 2.86 -4.57 9.56
C GLY A 63 2.92 -3.73 8.29
N TRP A 64 2.43 -2.50 8.34
CA TRP A 64 2.77 -1.50 7.33
C TRP A 64 2.77 -0.07 7.90
N SER A 65 3.58 0.80 7.31
CA SER A 65 3.57 2.24 7.56
C SER A 65 3.65 3.02 6.25
N LEU A 66 2.93 4.13 6.19
CA LEU A 66 2.77 4.96 5.00
C LEU A 66 3.20 6.38 5.32
N SER A 67 4.18 6.87 4.56
CA SER A 67 4.62 8.26 4.60
C SER A 67 4.19 8.95 3.33
N LEU A 68 3.29 9.93 3.44
CA LEU A 68 2.81 10.71 2.31
C LEU A 68 3.65 11.96 2.10
N LYS A 69 3.91 12.28 0.83
CA LYS A 69 4.47 13.59 0.45
C LYS A 69 3.39 14.67 0.56
N PRO A 70 3.77 15.95 0.74
CA PRO A 70 2.84 17.06 0.64
C PRO A 70 2.04 17.01 -0.66
N GLY A 71 0.76 17.38 -0.61
CA GLY A 71 -0.15 17.29 -1.76
C GLY A 71 -0.74 15.90 -1.99
N TRP A 72 -0.60 14.97 -1.04
CA TRP A 72 -1.26 13.67 -1.06
C TRP A 72 -2.00 13.39 0.24
N LEU A 73 -3.14 12.74 0.13
CA LEU A 73 -4.02 12.45 1.24
C LEU A 73 -4.77 11.13 1.06
N LEU A 74 -5.09 10.52 2.19
CA LEU A 74 -5.88 9.31 2.27
C LEU A 74 -7.36 9.70 2.32
N VAL A 75 -8.17 9.20 1.39
CA VAL A 75 -9.62 9.49 1.33
C VAL A 75 -10.43 8.19 1.32
N PRO A 76 -11.69 8.21 1.77
CA PRO A 76 -12.56 7.04 1.68
C PRO A 76 -12.67 6.52 0.25
N GLY A 77 -12.61 5.19 0.10
CA GLY A 77 -12.79 4.47 -1.15
C GLY A 77 -14.26 4.23 -1.49
N THR A 78 -14.51 3.40 -2.51
CA THR A 78 -15.86 3.06 -2.97
C THR A 78 -16.63 2.17 -2.00
N ARG A 79 -15.94 1.28 -1.28
CA ARG A 79 -16.51 0.41 -0.26
C ARG A 79 -16.26 0.99 1.12
N ASN A 80 -17.25 0.87 2.00
CA ASN A 80 -17.11 1.33 3.39
C ASN A 80 -15.94 0.59 4.08
N GLY A 81 -15.05 1.37 4.73
CA GLY A 81 -13.83 0.89 5.35
C GLY A 81 -12.60 0.85 4.42
N ASP A 82 -12.76 1.05 3.11
CA ASP A 82 -11.63 1.15 2.20
C ASP A 82 -11.14 2.60 2.11
N TYR A 83 -9.86 2.74 1.80
CA TYR A 83 -9.21 4.03 1.60
C TYR A 83 -8.36 4.01 0.32
N VAL A 84 -8.24 5.16 -0.31
CA VAL A 84 -7.42 5.37 -1.51
C VAL A 84 -6.58 6.63 -1.36
N LEU A 85 -5.42 6.64 -2.02
CA LEU A 85 -4.59 7.83 -2.12
C LEU A 85 -5.09 8.75 -3.22
N LYS A 86 -5.18 10.04 -2.90
CA LYS A 86 -5.57 11.07 -3.85
C LYS A 86 -4.62 12.26 -3.73
N ALA A 87 -4.22 12.81 -4.88
CA ALA A 87 -3.53 14.07 -4.93
C ALA A 87 -4.50 15.20 -4.53
N THR A 88 -4.02 16.12 -3.70
CA THR A 88 -4.74 17.36 -3.38
C THR A 88 -4.88 18.18 -4.67
N PRO A 89 -6.04 18.83 -4.92
CA PRO A 89 -6.23 19.72 -6.06
C PRO A 89 -5.23 20.88 -6.10
#